data_AF-A0A5C5VY74-F1
#
_entry.id   AF-A0A5C5VY74-F1
#
_cell.length_a   1.000
_cell.length_b   1.000
_cell.length_c   1.000
_cell.angle_alpha   90.00
_cell.angle_beta   90.00
_cell.angle_gamma   90.00
#
_symmetry.space_group_name_H-M   'P 1'
#
loop_
_entity.id
_entity.type
_entity.pdbx_description
1 polymer ?
#
loop_
_entity_poly.entity_id
_entity_poly.type
_entity_poly.pdbx_seq_one_letter_code
_entity_poly.pdbx_strand_id
1 'polypeptide(L)'
;MPQRPSHPLSPAAEDRLNAYRRRSNAATKMAPARGTKSWGAYAAATGAAMAGAHTAEAAIVHVTPADPLRAVAATTNASQSRNLALDIDFDGAIDLNLFVGTYSAQTPFTSNGTPYVFDGDIGVALGSGPGVMAGWQIAPGNMGSNLAQMLSSGSNISAGQSFNANALLASFAVGDIQTSNGSSVSASVGFGYGEFPVGGTGVAGFRFQKEGATHYGWIRVRIEANEKGLPAVVEALEWAYEDEAGKAIRAGLVPEPAGLALLAAGAAGVAALRRRQA
;
A
#
# COMPACT_ATOMS: atom_id res chain seq x y z
N MET A 1 -21.38 3.60 44.86
CA MET A 1 -21.84 4.10 43.55
C MET A 1 -22.74 5.31 43.79
N PRO A 2 -22.34 6.53 43.41
CA PRO A 2 -23.18 7.71 43.60
C PRO A 2 -24.30 7.73 42.55
N GLN A 3 -25.55 7.86 43.01
CA GLN A 3 -26.71 8.00 42.13
C GLN A 3 -26.66 9.37 41.43
N ARG A 4 -26.74 9.36 40.10
CA ARG A 4 -26.79 10.57 39.29
C ARG A 4 -28.14 11.27 39.52
N PRO A 5 -28.17 12.57 39.87
CA PRO A 5 -29.41 13.32 40.01
C PRO A 5 -30.08 13.47 38.64
N SER A 6 -31.34 13.04 38.55
CA SER A 6 -32.19 13.26 37.37
C SER A 6 -32.62 14.72 37.35
N HIS A 7 -31.97 15.53 36.52
CA HIS A 7 -32.46 16.88 36.25
C HIS A 7 -33.70 16.80 35.34
N PRO A 8 -34.87 17.32 35.78
CA PRO A 8 -36.03 17.41 34.91
C PRO A 8 -35.72 18.32 33.72
N LEU A 9 -36.15 17.89 32.53
CA LEU A 9 -36.03 18.70 31.32
C LEU A 9 -36.84 19.98 31.48
N SER A 10 -36.32 21.09 30.94
CA SER A 10 -37.08 22.33 30.92
C SER A 10 -38.32 22.19 30.02
N PRO A 11 -39.42 22.91 30.30
CA PRO A 11 -40.65 22.83 29.49
C PRO A 11 -40.40 23.05 27.99
N ALA A 12 -39.47 23.95 27.65
CA ALA A 12 -39.07 24.21 26.27
C ALA A 12 -38.39 23.01 25.58
N ALA A 13 -37.69 22.16 26.34
CA ALA A 13 -37.04 20.96 25.81
C ALA A 13 -38.07 19.82 25.59
N GLU A 14 -39.06 19.71 26.48
CA GLU A 14 -40.17 18.76 26.31
C GLU A 14 -41.04 19.10 25.09
N ASP A 15 -41.32 20.37 24.85
CA ASP A 15 -42.07 20.82 23.66
C ASP A 15 -41.33 20.49 22.36
N ARG A 16 -40.00 20.68 22.34
CA ARG A 16 -39.17 20.33 21.17
C ARG A 16 -39.15 18.81 20.93
N LEU A 17 -39.05 18.01 21.99
CA LEU A 17 -39.08 16.54 21.89
C LEU A 17 -40.45 16.05 21.39
N ASN A 18 -41.53 16.65 21.85
CA ASN A 18 -42.89 16.32 21.41
C ASN A 18 -43.14 16.76 19.96
N ALA A 19 -42.63 17.91 19.54
CA ALA A 19 -42.69 18.35 18.14
C ALA A 19 -41.93 17.39 17.20
N TYR A 20 -40.78 16.87 17.65
CA TYR A 20 -40.02 15.87 16.89
C TYR A 20 -40.79 14.56 16.73
N ARG A 21 -41.40 14.03 17.80
CA ARG A 21 -42.23 12.81 17.77
C ARG A 21 -43.45 12.93 16.86
N ARG A 22 -44.07 14.12 16.77
CA ARG A 22 -45.18 14.35 15.84
C ARG A 22 -44.74 14.32 14.38
N ARG A 23 -43.54 14.84 14.07
CA ARG A 23 -42.99 14.80 12.70
C ARG A 23 -42.60 13.39 12.27
N SER A 24 -42.00 12.59 13.15
CA SER A 24 -41.63 11.20 12.81
C SER A 24 -42.85 10.34 12.49
N ASN A 25 -43.96 10.53 13.22
CA ASN A 25 -45.17 9.73 13.02
C ASN A 25 -45.99 10.17 11.78
N ALA A 26 -45.80 11.39 11.28
CA ALA A 26 -46.42 11.86 10.05
C ALA A 26 -45.75 11.31 8.79
N ALA A 27 -44.44 11.02 8.84
CA ALA A 27 -43.68 10.50 7.70
C ALA A 27 -44.01 9.03 7.35
N THR A 28 -44.58 8.25 8.28
CA THR A 28 -44.87 6.83 8.07
C THR A 28 -46.20 6.57 7.33
N LYS A 29 -47.00 7.59 7.02
CA LYS A 29 -48.38 7.42 6.49
C LYS A 29 -48.60 7.73 5.01
N MET A 30 -47.55 7.93 4.21
CA MET A 30 -47.67 8.12 2.76
C MET A 30 -47.04 6.95 1.99
N ALA A 31 -47.74 5.81 1.98
CA ALA A 31 -47.55 4.78 0.96
C ALA A 31 -48.60 4.98 -0.15
N PRO A 32 -48.22 5.21 -1.41
CA PRO A 32 -49.19 5.33 -2.50
C PRO A 32 -49.80 3.97 -2.86
N ALA A 33 -51.10 4.01 -3.15
CA ALA A 33 -51.94 2.89 -3.51
C ALA A 33 -51.48 2.20 -4.81
N ARG A 34 -51.54 0.87 -4.79
CA ARG A 34 -51.29 -0.05 -5.91
C ARG A 34 -52.20 0.26 -7.11
N GLY A 35 -51.59 0.60 -8.24
CA GLY A 35 -52.18 0.40 -9.57
C GLY A 35 -51.70 -0.92 -10.16
N THR A 36 -52.60 -1.90 -10.31
CA THR A 36 -52.33 -3.18 -10.96
C THR A 36 -52.25 -3.00 -12.47
N LYS A 37 -51.03 -2.94 -13.02
CA LYS A 37 -50.76 -3.26 -14.43
C LYS A 37 -49.92 -4.52 -14.49
N SER A 38 -50.32 -5.45 -15.34
CA SER A 38 -49.79 -6.80 -15.50
C SER A 38 -48.34 -6.81 -16.00
N TRP A 39 -47.40 -7.26 -15.15
CA TRP A 39 -45.98 -7.51 -15.46
C TRP A 39 -45.70 -8.97 -15.84
N GLY A 40 -46.66 -9.64 -16.49
CA GLY A 40 -46.60 -11.08 -16.79
C GLY A 40 -45.60 -11.51 -17.89
N ALA A 41 -44.67 -10.66 -18.33
CA ALA A 41 -43.84 -10.96 -19.50
C ALA A 41 -42.32 -10.70 -19.35
N TYR A 42 -41.81 -10.44 -18.14
CA TYR A 42 -40.36 -10.23 -17.93
C TYR A 42 -39.69 -11.23 -16.96
N ALA A 43 -40.34 -12.34 -16.62
CA ALA A 43 -39.82 -13.33 -15.67
C ALA A 43 -39.27 -14.63 -16.32
N ALA A 44 -39.09 -14.66 -17.64
CA ALA A 44 -38.64 -15.88 -18.34
C ALA A 44 -37.42 -15.62 -19.24
N ALA A 45 -36.36 -15.01 -18.69
CA ALA A 45 -35.03 -15.00 -19.32
C ALA A 45 -33.88 -14.79 -18.32
N THR A 46 -34.06 -15.17 -17.05
CA THR A 46 -33.05 -14.93 -15.99
C THR A 46 -33.02 -16.09 -15.01
N GLY A 47 -32.98 -17.33 -15.51
CA GLY A 47 -33.14 -18.51 -14.64
C GLY A 47 -32.31 -19.74 -15.00
N ALA A 48 -31.36 -19.65 -15.93
CA ALA A 48 -30.56 -20.81 -16.33
C ALA A 48 -29.13 -20.42 -16.72
N ALA A 49 -28.37 -19.89 -15.76
CA ALA A 49 -26.91 -19.97 -15.72
C ALA A 49 -26.43 -19.24 -14.46
N MET A 50 -26.35 -19.94 -13.32
CA MET A 50 -25.39 -19.66 -12.22
C MET A 50 -25.57 -20.76 -11.15
N ALA A 51 -25.47 -22.02 -11.58
CA ALA A 51 -25.07 -23.11 -10.70
C ALA A 51 -23.72 -23.65 -11.23
N GLY A 52 -22.84 -22.73 -11.64
CA GLY A 52 -21.42 -23.03 -11.70
C GLY A 52 -20.90 -22.81 -10.29
N ALA A 53 -20.25 -23.81 -9.72
CA ALA A 53 -19.43 -23.60 -8.53
C ALA A 53 -18.62 -22.32 -8.75
N HIS A 54 -18.79 -21.33 -7.88
CA HIS A 54 -17.75 -20.31 -7.71
C HIS A 54 -16.55 -21.07 -7.15
N THR A 55 -15.76 -21.69 -8.03
CA THR A 55 -14.34 -21.89 -7.74
C THR A 55 -13.88 -20.49 -7.39
N ALA A 56 -13.55 -20.25 -6.12
CA ALA A 56 -12.98 -19.00 -5.68
C ALA A 56 -11.70 -18.80 -6.50
N GLU A 57 -11.82 -18.14 -7.65
CA GLU A 57 -10.68 -17.63 -8.37
C GLU A 57 -10.06 -16.65 -7.40
N ALA A 58 -8.86 -17.00 -6.91
CA ALA A 58 -7.97 -16.13 -6.18
C ALA A 58 -8.20 -14.66 -6.52
N ALA A 59 -8.71 -13.92 -5.54
CA ALA A 59 -8.92 -12.50 -5.68
C ALA A 59 -7.58 -11.84 -5.38
N ILE A 60 -6.87 -11.41 -6.44
CA ILE A 60 -5.81 -10.43 -6.24
C ILE A 60 -6.50 -9.15 -5.77
N VAL A 61 -6.18 -8.73 -4.55
CA VAL A 61 -6.63 -7.46 -3.99
C VAL A 61 -5.64 -6.41 -4.44
N HIS A 62 -6.12 -5.42 -5.21
CA HIS A 62 -5.34 -4.29 -5.68
C HIS A 62 -5.85 -3.01 -5.05
N VAL A 63 -4.92 -2.20 -4.56
CA VAL A 63 -5.19 -0.93 -3.90
C VAL A 63 -4.41 0.18 -4.59
N THR A 64 -5.15 1.23 -4.95
CA THR A 64 -4.60 2.51 -5.37
C THR A 64 -5.17 3.59 -4.45
N PRO A 65 -4.37 4.13 -3.51
CA PRO A 65 -4.76 5.28 -2.72
C PRO A 65 -5.19 6.46 -3.59
N ALA A 66 -6.10 7.30 -3.08
CA ALA A 66 -6.50 8.52 -3.77
C ALA A 66 -5.31 9.49 -3.96
N ASP A 67 -4.43 9.54 -2.95
CA ASP A 67 -3.16 10.26 -2.97
C ASP A 67 -2.04 9.30 -2.54
N PRO A 68 -0.83 9.37 -3.12
CA PRO A 68 0.31 8.56 -2.69
C PRO A 68 0.57 8.68 -1.19
N LEU A 69 0.73 7.52 -0.53
CA LEU A 69 1.11 7.49 0.88
C LEU A 69 2.61 7.79 0.97
N ARG A 70 3.01 8.73 1.83
CA ARG A 70 4.35 9.32 1.79
C ARG A 70 5.00 9.43 3.17
N ALA A 71 6.28 9.10 3.26
CA ALA A 71 7.15 9.51 4.36
C ALA A 71 8.28 10.41 3.87
N VAL A 72 8.63 11.41 4.68
CA VAL A 72 9.63 12.45 4.35
C VAL A 72 10.60 12.62 5.51
N ALA A 73 11.87 12.24 5.32
CA ALA A 73 12.93 12.59 6.26
C ALA A 73 13.24 14.09 6.18
N ALA A 74 13.37 14.77 7.32
CA ALA A 74 13.67 16.20 7.30
C ALA A 74 15.07 16.46 6.73
N THR A 75 15.20 17.53 5.96
CA THR A 75 16.45 17.94 5.30
C THR A 75 17.46 18.61 6.23
N THR A 76 17.21 18.60 7.53
CA THR A 76 18.06 19.27 8.53
C THR A 76 19.34 18.48 8.81
N ASN A 77 20.40 19.14 9.31
CA ASN A 77 21.66 18.51 9.75
C ASN A 77 21.53 17.64 11.02
N ALA A 78 20.37 17.03 11.24
CA ALA A 78 20.09 16.15 12.35
C ALA A 78 19.64 14.80 11.80
N SER A 79 20.15 13.71 12.36
CA SER A 79 19.71 12.36 12.02
C SER A 79 18.22 12.22 12.27
N GLN A 80 17.46 11.91 11.22
CA GLN A 80 16.03 11.67 11.30
C GLN A 80 15.66 10.45 10.49
N SER A 81 14.74 9.66 11.04
CA SER A 81 14.05 8.59 10.32
C SER A 81 12.54 8.82 10.42
N ARG A 82 11.84 8.54 9.34
CA ARG A 82 10.38 8.50 9.26
C ARG A 82 9.93 7.16 8.75
N ASN A 83 8.87 6.68 9.37
CA ASN A 83 8.21 5.43 9.07
C ASN A 83 6.91 5.72 8.32
N LEU A 84 6.64 4.94 7.28
CA LEU A 84 5.36 4.82 6.61
C LEU A 84 4.82 3.42 6.92
N ALA A 85 3.95 3.37 7.92
CA ALA A 85 3.26 2.15 8.32
C ALA A 85 2.10 1.89 7.36
N LEU A 86 2.08 0.70 6.77
CA LEU A 86 1.10 0.25 5.80
C LEU A 86 0.34 -0.94 6.37
N ASP A 87 -0.96 -0.75 6.50
CA ASP A 87 -1.95 -1.80 6.72
C ASP A 87 -2.42 -2.25 5.32
N ILE A 88 -1.94 -3.41 4.89
CA ILE A 88 -2.05 -3.89 3.50
C ILE A 88 -3.42 -4.52 3.27
N ASP A 89 -3.95 -5.22 4.28
CA ASP A 89 -5.23 -5.94 4.21
C ASP A 89 -6.40 -5.27 4.93
N PHE A 90 -6.15 -4.13 5.59
CA PHE A 90 -7.13 -3.30 6.30
C PHE A 90 -7.70 -3.95 7.55
N ASP A 91 -6.95 -4.82 8.22
CA ASP A 91 -7.36 -5.46 9.47
C ASP A 91 -7.06 -4.61 10.72
N GLY A 92 -6.39 -3.47 10.55
CA GLY A 92 -5.99 -2.54 11.61
C GLY A 92 -4.63 -2.85 12.25
N ALA A 93 -3.96 -3.92 11.83
CA ALA A 93 -2.56 -4.18 12.13
C ALA A 93 -1.66 -3.60 11.03
N ILE A 94 -0.40 -3.34 11.37
CA ILE A 94 0.59 -2.88 10.39
C ILE A 94 1.31 -4.10 9.82
N ASP A 95 1.23 -4.27 8.50
CA ASP A 95 1.87 -5.38 7.79
C ASP A 95 3.28 -5.04 7.33
N LEU A 96 3.44 -3.83 6.77
CA LEU A 96 4.68 -3.37 6.16
C LEU A 96 5.03 -1.98 6.69
N ASN A 97 6.30 -1.75 6.98
CA ASN A 97 6.79 -0.44 7.37
C ASN A 97 7.97 -0.02 6.51
N LEU A 98 7.73 0.95 5.63
CA LEU A 98 8.79 1.57 4.85
C LEU A 98 9.42 2.67 5.70
N PHE A 99 10.74 2.81 5.68
CA PHE A 99 11.41 3.92 6.33
C PHE A 99 12.23 4.72 5.34
N VAL A 100 12.31 6.03 5.61
CA VAL A 100 13.26 6.92 4.99
C VAL A 100 14.02 7.65 6.08
N GLY A 101 15.34 7.63 5.99
CA GLY A 101 16.22 8.25 6.95
C GLY A 101 17.31 9.06 6.27
N THR A 102 17.61 10.22 6.84
CA THR A 102 18.82 10.97 6.54
C THR A 102 19.62 11.06 7.83
N TYR A 103 20.84 10.53 7.81
CA TYR A 103 21.78 10.57 8.92
C TYR A 103 22.83 11.64 8.64
N SER A 104 22.95 12.60 9.56
CA SER A 104 24.02 13.60 9.52
C SER A 104 24.95 13.29 10.69
N ALA A 105 26.15 12.82 10.39
CA ALA A 105 27.14 12.54 11.40
C ALA A 105 27.94 13.82 11.67
N GLN A 106 27.66 14.50 12.79
CA GLN A 106 28.46 15.65 13.23
C GLN A 106 29.93 15.27 13.50
N THR A 107 30.19 13.99 13.77
CA THR A 107 31.51 13.38 13.82
C THR A 107 31.63 12.37 12.70
N PRO A 108 32.66 12.44 11.84
CA PRO A 108 32.76 11.52 10.72
C PRO A 108 32.77 10.07 11.19
N PHE A 109 31.87 9.24 10.65
CA PHE A 109 31.98 7.80 10.84
C PHE A 109 33.05 7.30 9.86
N THR A 110 34.03 6.55 10.33
CA THR A 110 35.05 5.96 9.46
C THR A 110 34.63 4.55 9.04
N SER A 111 34.34 4.36 7.75
CA SER A 111 34.28 3.03 7.12
C SER A 111 35.54 2.83 6.29
N ASN A 112 36.28 1.74 6.52
CA ASN A 112 37.58 1.45 5.88
C ASN A 112 38.62 2.59 5.99
N GLY A 113 38.56 3.37 7.07
CA GLY A 113 39.47 4.51 7.28
C GLY A 113 39.09 5.79 6.53
N THR A 114 38.00 5.78 5.75
CA THR A 114 37.47 6.97 5.09
C THR A 114 36.38 7.60 5.96
N PRO A 115 36.49 8.88 6.34
CA PRO A 115 35.45 9.59 7.09
C PRO A 115 34.23 9.91 6.22
N TYR A 116 33.03 9.65 6.73
CA TYR A 116 31.74 9.98 6.10
C TYR A 116 30.98 10.99 6.95
N VAL A 117 30.37 12.01 6.33
CA VAL A 117 29.72 13.14 7.03
C VAL A 117 28.20 13.12 6.85
N PHE A 118 27.69 12.54 5.76
CA PHE A 118 26.24 12.37 5.52
C PHE A 118 25.90 11.00 4.92
N ASP A 119 24.83 10.39 5.41
CA ASP A 119 24.29 9.13 4.90
C ASP A 119 22.76 9.27 4.72
N GLY A 120 22.20 8.63 3.71
CA GLY A 120 20.77 8.70 3.38
C GLY A 120 20.28 7.33 2.97
N ASP A 121 19.38 6.76 3.77
CA ASP A 121 18.89 5.39 3.57
C ASP A 121 17.37 5.36 3.42
N ILE A 122 16.90 4.56 2.48
CA ILE A 122 15.51 4.12 2.39
C ILE A 122 15.51 2.60 2.45
N GLY A 123 14.74 2.07 3.37
CA GLY A 123 14.58 0.63 3.45
C GLY A 123 13.26 0.24 4.05
N VAL A 124 13.19 -1.03 4.40
CA VAL A 124 12.10 -1.61 5.16
C VAL A 124 12.67 -1.96 6.52
N ALA A 125 12.07 -1.40 7.56
CA ALA A 125 12.43 -1.64 8.94
C ALA A 125 11.20 -2.19 9.62
N LEU A 126 11.34 -3.35 10.26
CA LEU A 126 10.26 -3.95 11.04
C LEU A 126 9.85 -3.01 12.18
N GLY A 127 8.83 -2.19 11.95
CA GLY A 127 7.96 -1.71 13.01
C GLY A 127 6.88 -2.75 13.22
N SER A 128 7.09 -3.68 14.17
CA SER A 128 6.13 -4.68 14.71
C SER A 128 5.32 -5.59 13.75
N GLY A 129 5.29 -5.35 12.44
CA GLY A 129 4.60 -6.18 11.44
C GLY A 129 5.48 -7.32 10.91
N PRO A 130 4.91 -8.44 10.45
CA PRO A 130 5.66 -9.59 9.94
C PRO A 130 6.12 -9.45 8.48
N GLY A 131 5.87 -8.31 7.84
CA GLY A 131 6.19 -8.07 6.43
C GLY A 131 7.69 -8.06 6.13
N VAL A 132 8.08 -8.73 5.05
CA VAL A 132 9.49 -8.77 4.58
C VAL A 132 9.55 -8.62 3.05
N MET A 133 10.63 -8.01 2.52
CA MET A 133 10.75 -7.71 1.09
C MET A 133 11.41 -8.83 0.31
N ALA A 134 11.00 -9.01 -0.95
CA ALA A 134 11.55 -9.98 -1.88
C ALA A 134 12.87 -9.50 -2.48
N GLY A 135 13.75 -10.46 -2.75
CA GLY A 135 15.00 -10.23 -3.46
C GLY A 135 16.17 -10.08 -2.51
N TRP A 136 17.28 -10.68 -2.91
CA TRP A 136 18.56 -10.62 -2.22
C TRP A 136 19.65 -10.50 -3.26
N GLN A 137 20.36 -9.38 -3.24
CA GLN A 137 21.64 -9.24 -3.91
C GLN A 137 22.64 -8.65 -2.92
N ILE A 138 23.75 -9.34 -2.69
CA ILE A 138 24.96 -8.70 -2.19
C ILE A 138 25.48 -7.87 -3.36
N ALA A 139 25.27 -6.56 -3.33
CA ALA A 139 25.89 -5.69 -4.32
C ALA A 139 27.43 -5.87 -4.25
N PRO A 140 28.14 -6.04 -5.39
CA PRO A 140 29.59 -6.14 -5.38
C PRO A 140 30.22 -4.90 -4.74
N GLY A 141 30.96 -5.09 -3.65
CA GLY A 141 31.57 -4.00 -2.87
C GLY A 141 30.70 -3.42 -1.75
N ASN A 142 29.52 -4.00 -1.49
CA ASN A 142 28.62 -3.54 -0.43
C ASN A 142 28.83 -4.31 0.88
N MET A 143 28.70 -3.60 2.00
CA MET A 143 29.14 -3.97 3.36
C MET A 143 28.26 -5.03 4.07
N GLY A 144 27.67 -5.99 3.33
CA GLY A 144 26.80 -7.02 3.90
C GLY A 144 25.34 -6.58 4.15
N SER A 145 24.94 -5.41 3.63
CA SER A 145 23.55 -4.94 3.69
C SER A 145 22.64 -5.77 2.79
N ASN A 146 21.45 -6.13 3.29
CA ASN A 146 20.44 -6.82 2.49
C ASN A 146 19.71 -5.78 1.62
N LEU A 147 19.79 -5.91 0.29
CA LEU A 147 19.09 -5.03 -0.64
C LEU A 147 17.83 -5.71 -1.16
N ALA A 148 16.72 -4.96 -1.21
CA ALA A 148 15.52 -5.37 -1.91
C ALA A 148 15.76 -5.30 -3.42
N GLN A 149 15.27 -6.29 -4.15
CA GLN A 149 15.39 -6.34 -5.60
C GLN A 149 14.27 -5.52 -6.25
N MET A 150 14.61 -4.70 -7.25
CA MET A 150 13.62 -4.06 -8.09
C MET A 150 13.13 -5.07 -9.13
N LEU A 151 11.86 -5.44 -9.03
CA LEU A 151 11.27 -6.46 -9.89
C LEU A 151 10.78 -5.86 -11.20
N SER A 152 11.03 -6.57 -12.31
CA SER A 152 10.37 -6.26 -13.58
C SER A 152 8.89 -6.66 -13.52
N SER A 153 8.04 -5.92 -14.23
CA SER A 153 6.62 -6.26 -14.35
C SER A 153 6.44 -7.69 -14.86
N GLY A 154 5.56 -8.45 -14.22
CA GLY A 154 5.32 -9.87 -14.51
C GLY A 154 6.23 -10.85 -13.77
N SER A 155 7.27 -10.39 -13.07
CA SER A 155 8.12 -11.25 -12.23
C SER A 155 7.30 -12.00 -11.19
N ASN A 156 7.59 -13.28 -11.01
CA ASN A 156 6.88 -14.11 -10.05
C ASN A 156 7.36 -13.85 -8.61
N ILE A 157 6.43 -13.59 -7.70
CA ILE A 157 6.68 -13.43 -6.26
C ILE A 157 6.01 -14.60 -5.54
N SER A 158 6.80 -15.45 -4.88
CA SER A 158 6.32 -16.68 -4.27
C SER A 158 7.24 -17.18 -3.15
N ALA A 159 6.86 -18.29 -2.51
CA ALA A 159 7.64 -18.98 -1.48
C ALA A 159 9.07 -19.36 -1.91
N GLY A 160 9.34 -19.47 -3.22
CA GLY A 160 10.67 -19.81 -3.73
C GLY A 160 11.67 -18.65 -3.70
N GLN A 161 11.22 -17.43 -3.40
CA GLN A 161 12.11 -16.27 -3.29
C GLN A 161 12.69 -16.13 -1.87
N SER A 162 13.87 -15.52 -1.79
CA SER A 162 14.41 -15.07 -0.51
C SER A 162 13.75 -13.77 -0.10
N PHE A 163 13.35 -13.69 1.17
CA PHE A 163 12.79 -12.49 1.75
C PHE A 163 13.58 -12.04 2.98
N ASN A 164 13.75 -10.73 3.13
CA ASN A 164 14.50 -10.16 4.24
C ASN A 164 13.71 -9.04 4.95
N ALA A 165 13.79 -9.05 6.27
CA ALA A 165 13.08 -8.13 7.14
C ALA A 165 13.72 -6.74 7.26
N ASN A 166 15.00 -6.63 6.89
CA ASN A 166 15.80 -5.42 6.97
C ASN A 166 16.39 -5.09 5.59
N ALA A 167 15.56 -5.19 4.54
CA ALA A 167 15.99 -4.93 3.18
C ALA A 167 16.00 -3.42 2.88
N LEU A 168 17.12 -2.89 2.40
CA LEU A 168 17.20 -1.51 1.90
C LEU A 168 16.73 -1.46 0.45
N LEU A 169 15.86 -0.50 0.12
CA LEU A 169 15.41 -0.25 -1.25
C LEU A 169 16.44 0.60 -2.00
N ALA A 170 16.93 1.64 -1.33
CA ALA A 170 18.00 2.51 -1.80
C ALA A 170 18.81 3.00 -0.59
N SER A 171 20.12 3.11 -0.73
CA SER A 171 21.01 3.69 0.27
C SER A 171 22.04 4.53 -0.46
N PHE A 172 22.40 5.67 0.11
CA PHE A 172 23.29 6.61 -0.51
C PHE A 172 24.16 7.29 0.54
N ALA A 173 25.45 7.00 0.49
CA ALA A 173 26.43 7.64 1.36
C ALA A 173 27.16 8.76 0.62
N VAL A 174 27.31 9.93 1.27
CA VAL A 174 28.20 11.02 0.84
C VAL A 174 29.29 11.22 1.89
N GLY A 175 30.51 10.85 1.52
CA GLY A 175 31.67 11.19 2.33
C GLY A 175 32.20 12.59 1.97
N ASP A 176 32.55 13.41 2.96
CA ASP A 176 33.54 14.46 2.76
C ASP A 176 34.91 13.87 3.11
N ILE A 177 35.92 14.06 2.27
CA ILE A 177 37.29 13.67 2.61
C ILE A 177 37.86 14.75 3.53
N GLN A 178 37.91 14.45 4.83
CA GLN A 178 38.70 15.22 5.78
C GLN A 178 40.19 14.96 5.47
N THR A 179 40.91 15.99 5.04
CA THR A 179 42.37 15.91 4.89
C THR A 179 43.01 16.01 6.28
N SER A 180 44.20 15.41 6.44
CA SER A 180 44.97 15.39 7.70
C SER A 180 45.28 16.76 8.31
N ASN A 181 45.06 17.84 7.55
CA ASN A 181 45.34 19.21 7.95
C ASN A 181 44.09 19.93 8.48
N GLY A 182 42.97 19.23 8.67
CA GLY A 182 41.69 19.80 9.10
C GLY A 182 40.92 20.54 7.99
N SER A 183 41.44 20.57 6.76
CA SER A 183 40.69 21.03 5.59
C SER A 183 39.75 19.93 5.12
N SER A 184 38.45 20.25 5.04
CA SER A 184 37.46 19.39 4.38
C SER A 184 37.54 19.62 2.87
N VAL A 185 37.88 18.60 2.10
CA VAL A 185 37.68 18.60 0.64
C VAL A 185 36.39 17.83 0.41
N SER A 186 35.33 18.52 -0.03
CA SER A 186 34.10 17.86 -0.45
C SER A 186 34.35 17.07 -1.73
N ALA A 187 34.82 15.84 -1.57
CA ALA A 187 34.81 14.86 -2.62
C ALA A 187 33.50 14.07 -2.48
N SER A 188 32.43 14.51 -3.14
CA SER A 188 31.21 13.72 -3.28
C SER A 188 31.52 12.43 -4.04
N VAL A 189 32.02 11.41 -3.35
CA VAL A 189 31.92 10.03 -3.80
C VAL A 189 30.56 9.52 -3.33
N GLY A 190 29.53 9.82 -4.13
CA GLY A 190 28.21 9.25 -3.94
C GLY A 190 28.25 7.78 -4.31
N PHE A 191 28.12 6.91 -3.32
CA PHE A 191 27.89 5.49 -3.57
C PHE A 191 26.38 5.25 -3.51
N GLY A 192 25.76 5.04 -4.67
CA GLY A 192 24.39 4.54 -4.74
C GLY A 192 24.38 3.04 -4.50
N TYR A 193 23.79 2.61 -3.40
CA TYR A 193 23.51 1.22 -3.07
C TYR A 193 22.01 0.96 -3.26
N GLY A 194 21.64 -0.18 -3.84
CA GLY A 194 20.23 -0.55 -4.08
C GLY A 194 19.84 -0.50 -5.56
N GLU A 195 18.74 -1.19 -5.89
CA GLU A 195 18.25 -1.30 -7.26
C GLU A 195 17.22 -0.22 -7.62
N PHE A 196 16.72 0.52 -6.63
CA PHE A 196 15.71 1.56 -6.83
C PHE A 196 16.39 2.91 -7.09
N PRO A 197 16.24 3.50 -8.29
CA PRO A 197 16.87 4.78 -8.59
C PRO A 197 16.22 5.92 -7.81
N VAL A 198 17.06 6.79 -7.24
CA VAL A 198 16.60 8.06 -6.65
C VAL A 198 16.02 8.96 -7.76
N GLY A 199 14.83 9.50 -7.53
CA GLY A 199 14.05 10.22 -8.53
C GLY A 199 13.22 9.30 -9.45
N GLY A 200 13.25 7.99 -9.21
CA GLY A 200 12.55 7.01 -10.03
C GLY A 200 11.46 6.25 -9.29
N THR A 201 10.79 5.37 -10.04
CA THR A 201 9.72 4.50 -9.56
C THR A 201 10.12 3.05 -9.82
N GLY A 202 9.87 2.16 -8.87
CA GLY A 202 10.15 0.73 -8.98
C GLY A 202 9.06 -0.12 -8.34
N VAL A 203 9.06 -1.41 -8.64
CA VAL A 203 8.18 -2.39 -8.00
C VAL A 203 9.02 -3.30 -7.12
N ALA A 204 8.60 -3.45 -5.87
CA ALA A 204 9.22 -4.34 -4.91
C ALA A 204 8.22 -5.45 -4.53
N GLY A 205 8.70 -6.68 -4.39
CA GLY A 205 7.88 -7.77 -3.86
C GLY A 205 7.91 -7.79 -2.34
N PHE A 206 6.87 -8.30 -1.70
CA PHE A 206 6.83 -8.54 -0.27
C PHE A 206 6.03 -9.81 0.07
N ARG A 207 6.23 -10.32 1.29
CA ARG A 207 5.29 -11.24 1.93
C ARG A 207 4.91 -10.71 3.30
N PHE A 208 3.71 -11.02 3.75
CA PHE A 208 3.19 -10.63 5.07
C PHE A 208 2.32 -11.77 5.64
N GLN A 209 1.85 -11.62 6.88
CA GLN A 209 0.91 -12.58 7.48
C GLN A 209 -0.47 -11.96 7.52
N LYS A 210 -1.47 -12.70 7.06
CA LYS A 210 -2.89 -12.38 7.17
C LYS A 210 -3.59 -13.60 7.75
N GLU A 211 -4.35 -13.41 8.83
CA GLU A 211 -5.04 -14.50 9.54
C GLU A 211 -4.11 -15.68 9.93
N GLY A 212 -2.83 -15.40 10.21
CA GLY A 212 -1.82 -16.41 10.56
C GLY A 212 -1.26 -17.23 9.39
N ALA A 213 -1.61 -16.88 8.15
CA ALA A 213 -1.09 -17.49 6.94
C ALA A 213 -0.22 -16.50 6.14
N THR A 214 0.69 -17.01 5.32
CA THR A 214 1.60 -16.16 4.52
C THR A 214 0.96 -15.78 3.19
N HIS A 215 1.00 -14.49 2.86
CA HIS A 215 0.52 -13.95 1.60
C HIS A 215 1.64 -13.22 0.88
N TYR A 216 1.54 -13.15 -0.46
CA TYR A 216 2.52 -12.52 -1.32
C TYR A 216 1.91 -11.31 -2.00
N GLY A 217 2.69 -10.24 -2.10
CA GLY A 217 2.25 -8.99 -2.70
C GLY A 217 3.39 -8.26 -3.40
N TRP A 218 3.02 -7.20 -4.10
CA TRP A 218 3.95 -6.24 -4.67
C TRP A 218 3.50 -4.83 -4.34
N ILE A 219 4.47 -3.93 -4.22
CA ILE A 219 4.25 -2.51 -3.96
C ILE A 219 5.03 -1.71 -4.99
N ARG A 220 4.38 -0.70 -5.59
CA ARG A 220 5.05 0.29 -6.42
C ARG A 220 5.44 1.47 -5.56
N VAL A 221 6.74 1.74 -5.52
CA VAL A 221 7.30 2.83 -4.73
C VAL A 221 7.99 3.86 -5.61
N ARG A 222 7.91 5.13 -5.20
CA ARG A 222 8.70 6.23 -5.75
C ARG A 222 9.66 6.74 -4.69
N ILE A 223 10.90 6.97 -5.09
CA ILE A 223 11.94 7.53 -4.23
C ILE A 223 12.29 8.92 -4.76
N GLU A 224 12.29 9.92 -3.88
CA GLU A 224 12.75 11.27 -4.23
C GLU A 224 13.97 11.68 -3.39
N ALA A 225 14.82 12.48 -4.01
CA ALA A 225 15.98 13.06 -3.37
C ALA A 225 15.64 14.38 -2.66
N ASN A 226 16.42 14.75 -1.65
CA ASN A 226 16.49 16.13 -1.18
C ASN A 226 17.39 16.98 -2.09
N GLU A 227 17.54 18.26 -1.74
CA GLU A 227 18.40 19.23 -2.44
C GLU A 227 19.88 18.80 -2.57
N LYS A 228 20.33 17.87 -1.73
CA LYS A 228 21.70 17.31 -1.73
C LYS A 228 21.80 16.01 -2.55
N GLY A 229 20.72 15.57 -3.20
CA GLY A 229 20.68 14.32 -3.95
C GLY A 229 20.54 13.05 -3.11
N LEU A 230 20.34 13.18 -1.78
CA LEU A 230 20.15 12.03 -0.89
C LEU A 230 18.69 11.57 -0.91
N PRO A 231 18.39 10.27 -0.87
CA PRO A 231 17.03 9.77 -0.66
C PRO A 231 16.43 10.41 0.59
N ALA A 232 15.29 11.09 0.43
CA ALA A 232 14.63 11.80 1.53
C ALA A 232 13.11 11.61 1.56
N VAL A 233 12.56 11.05 0.48
CA VAL A 233 11.14 10.77 0.35
C VAL A 233 10.98 9.34 -0.16
N VAL A 234 10.06 8.62 0.47
CA VAL A 234 9.51 7.38 -0.07
C VAL A 234 8.00 7.52 -0.18
N GLU A 235 7.45 7.09 -1.31
CA GLU A 235 6.02 7.04 -1.56
C GLU A 235 5.58 5.66 -1.98
N ALA A 236 4.47 5.19 -1.41
CA ALA A 236 3.71 4.04 -1.89
C ALA A 236 2.61 4.53 -2.84
N LEU A 237 2.72 4.17 -4.11
CA LEU A 237 1.80 4.61 -5.17
C LEU A 237 0.59 3.68 -5.30
N GLU A 238 0.84 2.38 -5.24
CA GLU A 238 -0.15 1.31 -5.33
C GLU A 238 0.46 0.01 -4.83
N TRP A 239 -0.38 -0.93 -4.45
CA TRP A 239 0.05 -2.29 -4.11
C TRP A 239 -1.03 -3.31 -4.49
N ALA A 240 -0.62 -4.56 -4.64
CA ALA A 240 -1.54 -5.66 -4.70
C ALA A 240 -1.01 -6.86 -3.94
N TYR A 241 -1.92 -7.72 -3.47
CA TYR A 241 -1.58 -8.98 -2.84
C TYR A 241 -2.54 -10.10 -3.28
N GLU A 242 -2.05 -11.33 -3.13
CA GLU A 242 -2.83 -12.54 -3.35
C GLU A 242 -3.56 -12.93 -2.07
N ASP A 243 -4.89 -12.91 -2.10
CA ASP A 243 -5.75 -13.21 -0.95
C ASP A 243 -5.78 -14.71 -0.61
N GLU A 244 -5.37 -15.58 -1.54
CA GLU A 244 -5.17 -17.00 -1.26
C GLU A 244 -3.79 -17.24 -0.61
N ALA A 245 -3.77 -17.78 0.61
CA ALA A 245 -2.55 -18.04 1.34
C ALA A 245 -1.54 -18.91 0.54
N GLY A 246 -0.28 -18.51 0.54
CA GLY A 246 0.82 -19.23 -0.08
C GLY A 246 0.91 -19.12 -1.61
N LYS A 247 -0.08 -18.48 -2.26
CA LYS A 247 -0.14 -18.42 -3.72
C LYS A 247 0.69 -17.27 -4.29
N ALA A 248 1.34 -17.56 -5.41
CA ALA A 248 2.24 -16.62 -6.06
C ALA A 248 1.47 -15.49 -6.76
N ILE A 249 2.05 -14.29 -6.76
CA ILE A 249 1.56 -13.11 -7.49
C ILE A 249 2.59 -12.62 -8.48
N ARG A 250 2.15 -11.99 -9.57
CA ARG A 250 3.05 -11.34 -10.55
C ARG A 250 3.23 -9.86 -10.22
N ALA A 251 4.48 -9.44 -10.11
CA ALA A 251 4.86 -8.06 -9.80
C ALA A 251 4.24 -7.06 -10.77
N GLY A 252 3.58 -6.02 -10.26
CA GLY A 252 3.06 -4.91 -11.05
C GLY A 252 1.97 -5.26 -12.06
N LEU A 253 1.41 -6.48 -12.00
CA LEU A 253 0.26 -6.88 -12.79
C LEU A 253 -0.96 -6.89 -11.87
N VAL A 254 -2.03 -6.28 -12.36
CA VAL A 254 -3.37 -6.38 -11.80
C VAL A 254 -4.18 -7.18 -12.81
N PRO A 255 -4.73 -8.36 -12.46
CA PRO A 255 -5.65 -9.04 -13.36
C PRO A 255 -6.78 -8.07 -13.69
N GLU A 256 -7.01 -7.85 -14.98
CA GLU A 256 -8.21 -7.11 -15.39
C GLU A 256 -9.41 -7.80 -14.74
N PRO A 257 -10.32 -7.05 -14.09
CA PRO A 257 -11.47 -7.66 -13.46
C PRO A 257 -12.17 -8.54 -14.50
N ALA A 258 -12.24 -9.85 -14.26
CA ALA A 258 -12.90 -10.79 -15.18
C ALA A 258 -14.35 -10.35 -15.50
N GLY A 259 -14.92 -9.51 -14.64
CA GLY A 259 -16.17 -8.78 -14.87
C GLY A 259 -16.22 -7.96 -16.17
N LEU A 260 -15.14 -7.33 -16.64
CA LEU A 260 -15.15 -6.61 -17.92
C LEU A 260 -15.20 -7.57 -19.11
N ALA A 261 -14.43 -8.67 -19.05
CA ALA A 261 -14.49 -9.71 -20.07
C ALA A 261 -15.86 -10.40 -20.08
N LEU A 262 -16.43 -10.71 -18.91
CA LEU A 262 -17.77 -11.26 -18.76
C LEU A 262 -18.85 -10.28 -19.21
N LEU A 263 -18.71 -8.99 -18.94
CA LEU A 263 -19.63 -7.96 -19.40
C LEU A 263 -19.58 -7.84 -20.93
N ALA A 264 -18.38 -7.83 -21.52
CA ALA A 264 -18.20 -7.81 -22.96
C ALA A 264 -18.78 -9.07 -23.62
N ALA A 265 -18.53 -10.25 -23.04
CA ALA A 265 -19.11 -11.51 -23.49
C ALA A 265 -20.64 -11.53 -23.37
N GLY A 266 -21.17 -11.01 -22.26
CA GLY A 266 -22.61 -10.84 -22.05
C GLY A 266 -23.24 -9.89 -23.06
N ALA A 267 -22.62 -8.73 -23.31
CA ALA A 267 -23.07 -7.76 -24.31
C ALA A 267 -23.05 -8.35 -25.73
N ALA A 268 -21.99 -9.09 -26.08
CA ALA A 268 -21.89 -9.79 -27.36
C ALA A 268 -22.98 -10.87 -27.51
N GLY A 269 -23.24 -11.64 -26.46
CA GLY A 269 -24.33 -12.63 -26.42
C GLY A 269 -25.71 -11.99 -26.63
N VAL A 270 -26.00 -10.89 -25.94
CA VAL A 270 -27.25 -10.14 -26.11
C VAL A 270 -27.38 -9.58 -27.54
N ALA A 271 -26.31 -9.04 -28.10
CA ALA A 271 -26.31 -8.52 -29.47
C ALA A 271 -26.55 -9.62 -30.52
N ALA A 272 -25.96 -10.80 -30.35
CA ALA A 272 -26.17 -11.94 -31.22
C ALA A 272 -27.61 -12.47 -31.18
N LEU A 273 -28.23 -12.50 -29.98
CA LEU A 273 -29.63 -12.89 -29.82
C LEU A 273 -30.58 -11.92 -30.52
N ARG A 274 -30.34 -10.61 -30.43
CA ARG A 274 -31.16 -9.60 -31.12
C ARG A 274 -31.10 -9.72 -32.64
N ARG A 275 -29.93 -10.07 -33.20
CA ARG A 275 -29.77 -10.28 -34.66
C ARG A 275 -30.54 -11.50 -35.19
N ARG A 276 -30.85 -12.48 -34.35
CA ARG A 276 -31.65 -13.65 -34.74
C ARG A 276 -33.15 -13.38 -34.74
N GLN A 277 -33.61 -12.30 -34.09
CA GLN A 277 -35.02 -11.95 -33.96
C GLN A 277 -35.49 -10.93 -35.01
N ALA A 278 -34.56 -10.31 -35.74
CA ALA A 278 -34.83 -9.43 -36.87
C ALA A 278 -34.68 -10.21 -38.18
#